data_AF-A0A436G6M6-F1
#
_entry.id   AF-A0A436G6M6-F1
#
_cell.length_a   1.000
_cell.length_b   1.000
_cell.length_c   1.000
_cell.angle_alpha   90.00
_cell.angle_beta   90.00
_cell.angle_gamma   90.00
#
_symmetry.space_group_name_H-M   'P 1'
#
loop_
_entity.id
_entity.type
_entity.pdbx_description
1 polymer ?
#
loop_
_entity_poly.entity_id
_entity_poly.type
_entity_poly.pdbx_seq_one_letter_code
_entity_poly.pdbx_strand_id
1 'polypeptide(L)' 'AMHVRATANTGASRDDICEAFLHVAIYAGVPAANRAFKIAKEVFSEMDESQNAR' A
#
# COMPACT_ATOMS: atom_id res chain seq x y z
N ALA A 1 -1.56 -6.95 -2.43
CA ALA A 1 -2.68 -6.94 -1.47
C ALA A 1 -2.28 -7.51 -0.11
N MET A 2 -1.89 -8.79 -0.02
CA MET A 2 -1.50 -9.44 1.26
C MET A 2 -0.44 -8.64 2.04
N HIS A 3 0.69 -8.28 1.41
CA HIS A 3 1.75 -7.53 2.10
C HIS A 3 1.32 -6.14 2.57
N VAL A 4 0.45 -5.44 1.83
CA VAL A 4 -0.09 -4.15 2.27
C VAL A 4 -0.91 -4.32 3.56
N ARG A 5 -1.76 -5.34 3.67
CA ARG A 5 -2.50 -5.61 4.91
C ARG A 5 -1.58 -5.95 6.07
N ALA A 6 -0.54 -6.74 5.82
CA ALA A 6 0.41 -7.15 6.85
C ALA A 6 1.16 -5.96 7.49
N THR A 7 1.35 -4.86 6.75
CA THR A 7 2.06 -3.66 7.26
C THR A 7 1.38 -3.00 8.45
N ALA A 8 0.07 -3.20 8.65
CA ALA A 8 -0.63 -2.72 9.84
C ALA A 8 -0.08 -3.30 11.15
N ASN A 9 0.69 -4.39 11.07
CA ASN A 9 1.33 -5.05 12.21
C ASN A 9 2.83 -4.73 12.33
N THR A 10 3.39 -3.84 11.51
CA THR A 10 4.85 -3.64 11.41
C THR A 10 5.34 -2.24 11.79
N GLY A 11 4.45 -1.33 12.21
CA GLY A 11 4.80 0.06 12.52
C GLY A 11 5.09 0.93 11.28
N ALA A 12 5.00 0.36 10.07
CA ALA A 12 5.17 1.10 8.83
C ALA A 12 3.93 1.98 8.59
N SER A 13 4.16 3.26 8.27
CA SER A 13 3.12 4.20 7.90
C SER A 13 2.66 3.98 6.45
N ARG A 14 1.52 4.58 6.09
CA ARG A 14 1.07 4.58 4.68
C ARG A 14 2.05 5.34 3.78
N ASP A 15 2.71 6.36 4.31
CA ASP A 15 3.72 7.13 3.59
C ASP A 15 4.98 6.28 3.34
N ASP A 16 5.42 5.50 4.33
CA ASP A 16 6.55 4.57 4.17
C ASP A 16 6.31 3.57 3.03
N ILE A 17 5.07 3.09 2.92
CA ILE A 17 4.65 2.16 1.86
C ILE A 17 4.63 2.86 0.49
N CYS A 18 4.16 4.11 0.44
CA CYS A 18 4.18 4.93 -0.77
C CYS A 18 5.62 5.22 -1.22
N GLU A 19 6.53 5.54 -0.31
CA GLU A 19 7.96 5.75 -0.60
C GLU A 19 8.60 4.49 -1.18
N ALA A 20 8.28 3.32 -0.63
CA ALA A 20 8.74 2.05 -1.20
C ALA A 20 8.25 1.85 -2.65
N PHE A 21 7.02 2.26 -2.99
CA PHE A 21 6.54 2.22 -4.38
C PHE A 21 7.21 3.25 -5.29
N LEU A 22 7.64 4.40 -4.77
CA LEU A 22 8.47 5.32 -5.53
C LEU A 22 9.82 4.69 -5.89
N HIS A 23 10.42 3.90 -4.99
CA HIS A 23 11.61 3.12 -5.33
C HIS A 23 11.31 2.09 -6.43
N VAL A 24 10.15 1.42 -6.38
CA VAL A 24 9.69 0.53 -7.45
C VAL A 24 9.57 1.28 -8.78
N ALA A 25 9.13 2.53 -8.79
CA ALA A 25 9.03 3.33 -10.01
C ALA A 25 10.40 3.52 -10.68
N ILE A 26 11.45 3.70 -9.87
CA ILE A 26 12.83 3.87 -10.36
C ILE A 26 13.44 2.54 -10.81
N TYR A 27 13.30 1.48 -10.01
CA TYR A 27 14.01 0.21 -10.25
C TYR A 27 13.24 -0.80 -11.11
N ALA A 28 11.91 -0.75 -11.11
CA ALA A 28 11.03 -1.67 -11.85
C ALA A 28 10.09 -0.93 -12.81
N GLY A 29 10.15 0.39 -12.87
CA GLY A 29 9.40 1.23 -13.80
C GLY A 29 8.05 1.72 -13.26
N VAL A 30 7.64 2.89 -13.77
CA VAL A 30 6.37 3.56 -13.43
C VAL A 30 5.13 2.66 -13.58
N PRO A 31 5.00 1.81 -14.63
CA PRO A 31 3.84 0.93 -14.74
C PRO A 31 3.69 -0.08 -13.59
N ALA A 32 4.80 -0.58 -13.04
CA ALA A 32 4.79 -1.49 -11.91
C ALA A 32 4.38 -0.77 -10.61
N ALA A 33 4.96 0.40 -10.36
CA ALA A 33 4.61 1.23 -9.22
C ALA A 33 3.14 1.67 -9.24
N ASN A 34 2.60 2.08 -10.39
CA ASN A 34 1.20 2.49 -10.50
C ASN A 34 0.23 1.34 -10.17
N ARG A 35 0.56 0.10 -10.56
CA ARG A 35 -0.23 -1.07 -10.14
C ARG A 35 -0.15 -1.28 -8.63
N ALA A 36 1.02 -1.13 -8.03
CA ALA A 36 1.20 -1.24 -6.58
C ALA A 36 0.39 -0.17 -5.82
N PHE A 37 0.44 1.09 -6.27
CA PHE A 37 -0.38 2.19 -5.71
C PHE A 37 -1.88 1.90 -5.81
N LYS A 38 -2.35 1.41 -6.97
CA LYS A 38 -3.77 1.06 -7.13
C LYS A 38 -4.20 0.00 -6.12
N ILE A 39 -3.43 -1.08 -6.01
CA ILE A 39 -3.71 -2.17 -5.06
C ILE A 39 -3.67 -1.67 -3.61
N ALA A 40 -2.71 -0.81 -3.27
CA ALA A 40 -2.63 -0.26 -1.91
C ALA A 40 -3.82 0.62 -1.57
N LYS A 41 -4.26 1.48 -2.50
CA LYS A 41 -5.45 2.32 -2.33
C LYS A 41 -6.71 1.48 -2.05
N GLU A 42 -6.94 0.42 -2.84
CA GLU A 42 -8.07 -0.48 -2.66
C GLU A 42 -8.03 -1.16 -1.28
N VAL A 43 -6.88 -1.74 -0.93
CA VAL A 43 -6.69 -2.42 0.37
C VAL A 43 -6.87 -1.48 1.56
N PHE A 44 -6.34 -0.27 1.47
CA PHE A 44 -6.49 0.72 2.53
C PHE A 44 -7.95 1.15 2.72
N SER A 45 -8.70 1.34 1.63
CA SER A 45 -10.14 1.60 1.70
C SER A 45 -10.90 0.47 2.41
N GLU A 46 -10.64 -0.79 2.02
CA GLU A 46 -11.26 -1.96 2.66
C GLU A 46 -10.93 -2.04 4.16
N MET A 47 -9.69 -1.71 4.53
CA MET A 47 -9.24 -1.72 5.92
C MET A 47 -9.91 -0.61 6.73
N ASP A 48 -10.01 0.60 6.18
CA ASP A 48 -10.65 1.75 6.83
C ASP A 48 -12.16 1.49 7.04
N GLU A 49 -12.84 0.91 6.04
CA GLU A 49 -14.23 0.46 6.16
C GLU A 49 -14.39 -0.60 7.25
N SER A 50 -13.48 -1.58 7.30
CA SER A 50 -13.50 -2.64 8.32
C SER A 50 -13.22 -2.12 9.73
N GLN A 51 -12.45 -1.04 9.89
CA GLN A 51 -12.24 -0.41 11.19
C GLN A 51 -13.45 0.40 11.63
N ASN A 52 -14.07 1.16 10.73
CA ASN A 52 -15.25 1.97 11.05
C ASN A 52 -16.50 1.12 11.40
N ALA A 53 -16.53 -0.13 10.95
CA ALA A 53 -17.61 -1.08 11.27
C ALA A 53 -17.44 -1.78 12.63
N ARG A 54 -16.31 -1.59 13.33
CA ARG A 54 -16.05 -2.14 14.67
C ARG A 54 -16.34 -1.11 15.75
#